data_AF-A0A6P2DHC1-F1
#
_entry.id   AF-A0A6P2DHC1-F1
#
_cell.length_a   1.000
_cell.length_b   1.000
_cell.length_c   1.000
_cell.angle_alpha   90.00
_cell.angle_beta   90.00
_cell.angle_gamma   90.00
#
_symmetry.space_group_name_H-M   'P 1'
#
loop_
_entity.id
_entity.type
_entity.pdbx_description
1 polymer ?
#
loop_
_entity_poly.entity_id
_entity_poly.type
_entity_poly.pdbx_seq_one_letter_code
_entity_poly.pdbx_strand_id
1 'polypeptide(L)'
;MPDEWVAVAVMLGAGAVLATVRRAVGRWGAIEFADAREEQLTHRLAVRVQCALADALPAVRNEIRHGPNQTDETLLKRAEYHYRQNLPEATPCRVYRDGVRR
;
A
#
# COMPACT_ATOMS: atom_id res chain seq x y z
N MET A 1 -8.88 45.83 15.21
CA MET A 1 -9.73 44.79 14.60
C MET A 1 -8.87 43.67 14.00
N PRO A 2 -8.20 42.82 14.81
CA PRO A 2 -7.42 41.68 14.31
C PRO A 2 -8.18 40.34 14.36
N ASP A 3 -9.28 40.25 15.11
CA ASP A 3 -9.94 38.97 15.45
C ASP A 3 -10.67 38.32 14.27
N GLU A 4 -11.12 39.12 13.30
CA GLU A 4 -11.93 38.66 12.16
C GLU A 4 -11.10 37.79 11.20
N TRP A 5 -9.83 38.14 11.02
CA TRP A 5 -8.90 37.41 10.14
C TRP A 5 -8.44 36.09 10.77
N VAL A 6 -8.35 36.03 12.10
CA VAL A 6 -8.00 34.80 12.84
C VAL A 6 -9.11 33.77 12.69
N ALA A 7 -10.37 34.18 12.79
CA ALA A 7 -11.52 33.29 12.61
C ALA A 7 -11.58 32.68 11.19
N VAL A 8 -11.29 33.47 10.16
CA VAL A 8 -11.25 33.00 8.76
C VAL A 8 -10.09 32.03 8.52
N ALA A 9 -8.91 32.31 9.08
CA ALA A 9 -7.75 31.42 8.97
C ALA A 9 -7.99 30.06 9.65
N VAL A 10 -8.65 30.05 10.81
CA VAL A 10 -9.01 28.82 11.53
C VAL A 10 -10.06 28.02 10.75
N MET A 11 -11.07 28.66 10.16
CA MET A 11 -12.05 27.97 9.33
C MET A 11 -11.45 27.35 8.06
N LEU A 12 -10.57 28.07 7.36
CA LEU A 12 -9.87 27.55 6.18
C LEU A 12 -8.92 26.40 6.54
N GLY A 13 -8.20 26.51 7.65
CA GLY A 13 -7.34 25.44 8.17
C GLY A 13 -8.14 24.18 8.53
N ALA A 14 -9.28 24.35 9.22
CA ALA A 14 -10.16 23.24 9.57
C ALA A 14 -10.76 22.56 8.33
N GLY A 15 -11.14 23.33 7.30
CA GLY A 15 -11.62 22.79 6.03
C GLY A 15 -10.57 21.95 5.29
N ALA A 16 -9.31 22.39 5.27
CA ALA A 16 -8.22 21.66 4.64
C ALA A 16 -7.88 20.36 5.38
N VAL A 17 -7.91 20.38 6.72
CA VAL A 17 -7.71 19.18 7.55
C VAL A 17 -8.87 18.20 7.38
N LEU A 18 -10.13 18.67 7.38
CA LEU A 18 -11.29 17.82 7.14
C LEU A 18 -11.29 17.21 5.73
N ALA A 19 -10.85 17.96 4.71
CA ALA A 19 -10.75 17.45 3.35
C ALA A 19 -9.67 16.37 3.21
N THR A 20 -8.51 16.54 3.84
CA THR A 20 -7.43 15.55 3.84
C THR A 20 -7.79 14.30 4.65
N VAL A 21 -8.40 14.47 5.83
CA VAL A 21 -8.94 13.35 6.62
C VAL A 21 -10.04 12.63 5.86
N ARG A 22 -10.98 13.33 5.21
CA ARG A 22 -12.04 12.68 4.41
C ARG A 22 -11.48 11.96 3.18
N ARG A 23 -10.39 12.45 2.57
CA ARG A 23 -9.69 11.75 1.48
C ARG A 23 -8.93 10.52 1.98
N ALA A 24 -8.40 10.56 3.20
CA ALA A 24 -7.75 9.42 3.85
C ALA A 24 -8.76 8.37 4.34
N VAL A 25 -9.89 8.80 4.91
CA VAL A 25 -10.97 7.94 5.44
C VAL A 25 -11.87 7.41 4.32
N GLY A 26 -12.12 8.18 3.25
CA GLY A 26 -12.91 7.75 2.10
C GLY A 26 -12.29 6.60 1.29
N ARG A 27 -11.03 6.23 1.62
CA ARG A 27 -10.33 5.07 1.05
C ARG A 27 -10.56 3.78 1.85
N TRP A 28 -11.31 3.85 2.96
CA TRP A 28 -11.75 2.72 3.77
C TRP A 28 -13.10 2.18 3.26
N GLY A 29 -13.23 2.00 1.95
CA GLY A 29 -14.28 1.14 1.43
C GLY A 29 -14.11 -0.24 2.05
N ALA A 30 -15.21 -0.92 2.40
CA ALA A 30 -15.15 -2.32 2.81
C ALA A 30 -14.29 -3.08 1.79
N ILE A 31 -13.27 -3.80 2.26
CA ILE A 31 -12.40 -4.56 1.36
C ILE A 31 -13.28 -5.66 0.76
N GLU A 32 -13.63 -5.51 -0.52
CA GLU A 32 -14.39 -6.51 -1.26
C GLU A 32 -13.43 -7.49 -1.92
N PHE A 33 -13.60 -8.78 -1.61
CA PHE A 33 -12.88 -9.87 -2.23
C PHE A 33 -13.71 -10.47 -3.38
N ALA A 34 -13.04 -10.89 -4.45
CA ALA A 34 -13.71 -11.55 -5.57
C ALA A 34 -14.24 -12.94 -5.21
N ASP A 35 -13.51 -13.68 -4.37
CA ASP A 35 -13.87 -15.00 -3.87
C ASP A 35 -13.12 -15.32 -2.55
N ALA A 36 -13.46 -16.44 -1.91
CA ALA A 36 -12.82 -16.88 -0.67
C ALA A 36 -11.32 -17.20 -0.83
N ARG A 37 -10.87 -17.51 -2.06
CA ARG A 37 -9.47 -17.81 -2.35
C ARG A 37 -8.63 -16.53 -2.34
N GLU A 38 -9.12 -15.45 -2.95
CA GLU A 38 -8.50 -14.13 -2.92
C GLU A 38 -8.38 -13.62 -1.47
N GLU A 39 -9.43 -13.76 -0.68
CA GLU A 39 -9.45 -13.39 0.74
C GLU A 39 -8.37 -14.15 1.53
N GLN A 40 -8.35 -15.48 1.41
CA GLN A 40 -7.39 -16.32 2.14
C GLN A 40 -5.94 -16.01 1.76
N LEU A 41 -5.66 -15.84 0.47
CA LEU A 41 -4.33 -15.47 -0.03
C LEU A 41 -3.91 -14.09 0.49
N THR A 42 -4.83 -13.13 0.52
CA THR A 42 -4.57 -11.76 1.00
C THR A 42 -4.24 -11.74 2.50
N HIS A 43 -5.01 -12.47 3.32
CA HIS A 43 -4.71 -12.63 4.75
C HIS A 43 -3.33 -13.26 4.98
N ARG A 44 -3.01 -14.34 4.25
CA ARG A 44 -1.72 -15.02 4.38
C ARG A 44 -0.56 -14.12 3.97
N LEU A 45 -0.72 -13.34 2.91
CA LEU A 45 0.30 -12.38 2.47
C LEU A 45 0.50 -11.28 3.50
N ALA A 46 -0.58 -10.64 3.96
CA ALA A 46 -0.54 -9.55 4.95
C ALA A 46 0.22 -9.95 6.23
N VAL A 47 0.01 -11.18 6.72
CA VAL A 47 0.77 -11.73 7.86
C VAL A 47 2.25 -11.90 7.54
N ARG A 48 2.60 -12.40 6.34
CA ARG A 48 4.00 -12.64 5.94
C ARG A 48 4.81 -11.37 5.76
N VAL A 49 4.20 -10.32 5.21
CA VAL A 49 4.88 -9.04 4.94
C VAL A 49 4.57 -7.96 5.97
N GLN A 50 3.80 -8.30 7.00
CA GLN A 50 3.42 -7.43 8.11
C GLN A 50 2.79 -6.09 7.65
N CYS A 51 1.81 -6.17 6.75
CA CYS A 51 1.11 -5.00 6.22
C CYS A 51 -0.40 -5.07 6.43
N ALA A 52 -1.10 -3.96 6.17
CA ALA A 52 -2.55 -3.95 6.19
C ALA A 52 -3.12 -4.78 5.03
N LEU A 53 -4.29 -5.37 5.24
CA LEU A 53 -4.96 -6.22 4.24
C LEU A 53 -5.20 -5.48 2.91
N ALA A 54 -5.52 -4.19 2.98
CA ALA A 54 -5.71 -3.32 1.82
C ALA A 54 -4.43 -3.13 0.98
N ASP A 55 -3.26 -3.18 1.62
CA ASP A 55 -1.96 -3.04 0.93
C ASP A 55 -1.50 -4.36 0.31
N ALA A 56 -1.88 -5.49 0.89
CA ALA A 56 -1.59 -6.82 0.36
C ALA A 56 -2.45 -7.19 -0.86
N LEU A 57 -3.72 -6.74 -0.89
CA LEU A 57 -4.71 -7.15 -1.89
C LEU A 57 -4.29 -6.90 -3.36
N PRO A 58 -3.72 -5.74 -3.73
CA PRO A 58 -3.29 -5.48 -5.11
C PRO A 58 -2.25 -6.48 -5.61
N ALA A 59 -1.33 -6.92 -4.76
CA ALA A 59 -0.29 -7.89 -5.11
C ALA A 59 -0.90 -9.27 -5.37
N VAL A 60 -1.82 -9.72 -4.52
CA VAL A 60 -2.55 -10.99 -4.71
C VAL A 60 -3.38 -10.96 -6.00
N ARG A 61 -4.12 -9.87 -6.23
CA ARG A 61 -4.91 -9.66 -7.45
C ARG A 61 -4.07 -9.73 -8.71
N ASN A 62 -2.87 -9.14 -8.67
CA ASN A 62 -1.96 -9.19 -9.79
C ASN A 62 -1.56 -10.64 -10.11
N GLU A 63 -1.19 -11.43 -9.11
CA GLU A 63 -0.76 -12.81 -9.34
C GLU A 63 -1.91 -13.73 -9.73
N ILE A 64 -3.10 -13.61 -9.14
CA ILE A 64 -4.28 -14.38 -9.56
C ILE A 64 -4.62 -14.09 -11.03
N ARG A 65 -4.55 -12.81 -11.44
CA ARG A 65 -4.82 -12.40 -12.84
C ARG A 65 -3.84 -13.03 -13.82
N HIS A 66 -2.55 -13.12 -13.47
CA HIS A 66 -1.49 -13.59 -14.38
C HIS A 66 -1.22 -15.09 -14.26
N GLY A 67 -1.67 -15.74 -13.19
CA GLY A 67 -1.46 -17.16 -12.93
C GLY A 67 -2.64 -17.82 -12.22
N PRO A 68 -3.87 -17.77 -12.75
CA PRO A 68 -5.07 -18.24 -12.03
C PRO A 68 -5.03 -19.73 -11.67
N ASN A 69 -4.31 -20.53 -12.48
CA ASN A 69 -4.17 -21.98 -12.30
C ASN A 69 -2.94 -22.36 -11.46
N GLN A 70 -2.17 -21.39 -10.97
CA GLN A 70 -1.03 -21.66 -10.10
C GLN A 70 -1.49 -22.11 -8.72
N THR A 71 -0.63 -22.86 -8.03
CA THR A 71 -0.87 -23.23 -6.64
C THR A 71 -0.84 -22.00 -5.74
N ASP A 72 -1.61 -22.04 -4.66
CA ASP A 72 -1.70 -20.93 -3.70
C ASP A 72 -0.35 -20.57 -3.08
N GLU A 73 0.52 -21.57 -2.87
CA GLU A 73 1.87 -21.32 -2.38
C GLU A 73 2.73 -20.54 -3.38
N THR A 74 2.61 -20.86 -4.67
CA THR A 74 3.32 -20.14 -5.75
C THR A 74 2.83 -18.71 -5.87
N LEU A 75 1.50 -18.52 -5.83
CA LEU A 75 0.89 -17.19 -5.83
C LEU A 75 1.37 -16.35 -4.66
N LEU A 76 1.43 -16.92 -3.45
CA LEU A 76 1.94 -16.23 -2.26
C LEU A 76 3.40 -15.82 -2.40
N LYS A 77 4.28 -16.72 -2.86
CA LYS A 77 5.71 -16.41 -3.03
C LYS A 77 5.92 -15.27 -4.03
N ARG A 78 5.19 -15.30 -5.16
CA ARG A 78 5.27 -14.27 -6.19
C ARG A 78 4.70 -12.93 -5.72
N ALA A 79 3.56 -12.96 -5.04
CA ALA A 79 2.96 -11.75 -4.48
C ALA A 79 3.85 -11.13 -3.41
N GLU A 80 4.49 -11.92 -2.55
CA GLU A 80 5.49 -11.48 -1.57
C GLU A 80 6.69 -10.82 -2.25
N TYR A 81 7.22 -11.45 -3.31
CA TYR A 81 8.33 -10.91 -4.08
C TYR A 81 7.96 -9.55 -4.70
N HIS A 82 6.84 -9.44 -5.41
CA HIS A 82 6.42 -8.19 -6.04
C HIS A 82 6.00 -7.12 -5.03
N TYR A 83 5.41 -7.50 -3.89
CA TYR A 83 5.11 -6.56 -2.82
C TYR A 83 6.40 -5.88 -2.33
N ARG A 84 7.44 -6.67 -2.03
CA ARG A 84 8.72 -6.15 -1.53
C ARG A 84 9.48 -5.30 -2.57
N GLN A 85 9.40 -5.66 -3.85
CA GLN A 85 10.03 -4.89 -4.94
C GLN A 85 9.38 -3.52 -5.16
N ASN A 86 8.07 -3.41 -4.90
CA ASN A 86 7.31 -2.17 -5.08
C ASN A 86 7.26 -1.30 -3.82
N LEU A 87 7.84 -1.74 -2.70
CA LEU A 87 8.04 -0.86 -1.56
C LEU A 87 9.00 0.26 -1.99
N PRO A 88 8.72 1.53 -1.70
CA PRO A 88 9.71 2.58 -1.91
C PRO A 88 10.94 2.19 -1.09
N GLU A 89 12.04 1.84 -1.78
CA GLU A 89 13.29 1.50 -1.11
C GLU A 89 13.62 2.65 -0.14
N ALA A 90 13.67 2.37 1.17
CA ALA A 90 14.05 3.39 2.15
C ALA A 90 15.48 3.87 1.92
N THR A 91 16.29 3.13 1.17
CA THR A 91 17.60 3.55 0.70
C THR A 91 17.96 2.67 -0.50
N PRO A 92 18.39 3.24 -1.65
CA PRO A 92 18.95 2.42 -2.71
C PRO A 92 20.09 1.59 -2.14
N CYS A 93 20.04 0.28 -2.34
CA CYS A 93 21.14 -0.61 -1.95
C CYS A 93 22.42 -0.01 -2.54
N ARG A 94 23.41 0.32 -1.70
CA ARG A 94 24.73 0.76 -2.17
C ARG A 94 25.32 -0.38 -2.99
N VAL A 95 25.11 -0.35 -4.29
CA VAL A 95 25.82 -1.21 -5.23
C VAL A 95 27.29 -0.90 -5.03
N TYR A 96 28.06 -1.91 -4.62
CA TYR A 96 29.50 -1.82 -4.47
C TYR A 96 30.07 -1.52 -5.86
N ARG A 97 30.39 -0.25 -6.12
CA ARG A 97 31.18 0.10 -7.30
C ARG A 97 32.60 -0.30 -6.97
N ASP A 98 33.03 -1.45 -7.49
CA ASP A 98 34.44 -1.78 -7.54
C ASP A 98 35.15 -0.61 -8.21
N GLY A 99 35.93 0.12 -7.39
CA GLY A 99 36.78 1.19 -7.85
C GLY A 99 37.88 0.58 -8.71
N VAL A 100 37.62 0.42 -10.01
CA VAL A 100 38.67 0.17 -10.99
C VAL A 100 39.52 1.44 -11.02
N ARG A 101 40.56 1.48 -10.18
CA ARG A 101 41.63 2.47 -10.25
C ARG A 101 42.32 2.29 -11.61
N ARG A 102 42.29 3.34 -12.42
CA ARG A 102 43.21 3.53 -13.55
C ARG A 102 44.62 3.75 -13.02
#